data_AF-B1MZ86-F1
#
_entry.id   AF-B1MZ86-F1
#
_cell.length_a   1.000
_cell.length_b   1.000
_cell.length_c   1.000
_cell.angle_alpha   90.00
_cell.angle_beta   90.00
_cell.angle_gamma   90.00
#
_symmetry.space_group_name_H-M   'P 1'
#
loop_
_entity.id
_entity.type
_entity.pdbx_description
1 polymer ?
#
loop_
_entity_poly.entity_id
_entity_poly.type
_entity_poly.pdbx_seq_one_letter_code
_entity_poly.pdbx_strand_id
1 'polypeptide(L)'
;MIKNSENIHKKSGNIPLRIDPELHEVLAKHASQEGRSLNNYLTKLLEEGVRPKSFEDRQFVGHVISGDNFDLDNRLVKISGIYYRYLIDNASVVNKEKSYAVIEANGNILTLRELK
;
A
#
# COMPACT_ATOMS: atom_id res chain seq x y z
N MET A 1 -37.73 15.90 -14.34
CA MET A 1 -37.47 14.52 -14.82
C MET A 1 -36.22 14.02 -14.13
N ILE A 2 -36.36 12.99 -13.29
CA ILE A 2 -35.39 12.46 -12.33
C ILE A 2 -34.54 11.38 -12.99
N LYS A 3 -33.22 11.35 -12.74
CA LYS A 3 -32.42 10.12 -12.60
C LYS A 3 -31.33 10.39 -11.56
N ASN A 4 -31.61 10.07 -10.30
CA ASN A 4 -31.38 8.80 -9.61
C ASN A 4 -29.95 8.69 -9.06
N SER A 5 -29.90 8.88 -7.73
CA SER A 5 -28.80 8.66 -6.83
C SER A 5 -28.29 7.22 -6.90
N GLU A 6 -27.05 7.01 -7.35
CA GLU A 6 -26.33 5.79 -7.04
C GLU A 6 -25.73 5.91 -5.64
N ASN A 7 -26.56 5.68 -4.63
CA ASN A 7 -26.08 5.36 -3.30
C ASN A 7 -25.57 3.92 -3.36
N ILE A 8 -24.31 3.73 -3.74
CA ILE A 8 -23.64 2.43 -3.72
C ILE A 8 -23.66 1.96 -2.26
N HIS A 9 -24.60 1.08 -1.93
CA HIS A 9 -24.65 0.40 -0.64
C HIS A 9 -23.35 -0.40 -0.45
N LYS A 10 -22.32 0.23 0.10
CA LYS A 10 -21.13 -0.47 0.59
C LYS A 10 -21.59 -1.44 1.66
N LYS A 11 -21.56 -2.74 1.37
CA LYS A 11 -21.84 -3.77 2.37
C LYS A 11 -20.77 -3.66 3.46
N SER A 12 -21.17 -3.33 4.69
CA SER A 12 -20.32 -3.55 5.85
C SER A 12 -20.14 -5.06 6.02
N GLY A 13 -18.91 -5.55 5.82
CA GLY A 13 -18.57 -6.96 6.05
C GLY A 13 -18.19 -7.19 7.50
N ASN A 14 -18.71 -8.25 8.11
CA ASN A 14 -18.23 -8.73 9.42
C ASN A 14 -17.19 -9.81 9.18
N ILE A 15 -15.94 -9.56 9.60
CA ILE A 15 -14.84 -10.51 9.47
C ILE A 15 -14.56 -11.11 10.86
N PRO A 16 -14.77 -12.42 11.08
CA PRO A 16 -14.34 -13.05 12.31
C PRO A 16 -12.81 -13.13 12.34
N LEU A 17 -12.18 -12.40 13.25
CA LEU A 17 -10.73 -12.36 13.41
C LEU A 17 -10.33 -13.20 14.63
N ARG A 18 -9.46 -14.19 14.44
CA ARG A 18 -8.79 -14.91 15.53
C ARG A 18 -7.43 -14.29 15.76
N ILE A 19 -7.19 -13.80 16.96
CA ILE A 19 -5.90 -13.26 17.41
C ILE A 19 -5.49 -13.92 18.72
N ASP A 20 -4.21 -13.81 19.03
CA ASP A 20 -3.67 -14.22 20.32
C ASP A 20 -4.37 -13.48 21.48
N PRO A 21 -4.69 -14.16 22.61
CA PRO A 21 -5.34 -13.54 23.76
C PRO A 21 -4.58 -12.32 24.31
N GLU A 22 -3.25 -12.36 24.35
CA GLU A 22 -2.43 -11.25 24.85
C GLU A 22 -2.57 -10.03 23.93
N LEU A 23 -2.57 -10.25 22.62
CA LEU A 23 -2.80 -9.18 21.65
C LEU A 23 -4.20 -8.59 21.78
N HIS A 24 -5.21 -9.41 22.03
CA HIS A 24 -6.57 -8.93 22.26
C HIS A 24 -6.64 -7.99 23.48
N GLU A 25 -6.01 -8.37 24.60
CA GLU A 25 -5.98 -7.55 25.81
C GLU A 25 -5.28 -6.20 25.59
N VAL A 26 -4.15 -6.21 24.89
CA VAL A 26 -3.44 -4.98 24.51
C VAL A 26 -4.36 -4.08 23.69
N LEU A 27 -4.97 -4.59 22.61
CA LEU A 27 -5.85 -3.79 21.75
C LEU A 27 -7.07 -3.25 22.52
N ALA A 28 -7.67 -4.05 23.42
CA ALA A 28 -8.81 -3.64 24.23
C ALA A 28 -8.43 -2.52 25.22
N LYS A 29 -7.24 -2.59 25.82
CA LYS A 29 -6.71 -1.55 26.71
C LYS A 29 -6.51 -0.23 25.95
N HIS A 30 -5.86 -0.27 24.79
CA HIS A 30 -5.65 0.92 23.95
C HIS A 30 -6.98 1.52 23.49
N ALA A 31 -7.94 0.70 23.05
CA ALA A 31 -9.27 1.16 22.67
C ALA A 31 -9.99 1.88 23.83
N SER A 32 -9.89 1.32 25.04
CA SER A 32 -10.49 1.89 26.26
C SER A 32 -9.84 3.21 26.65
N GLN A 33 -8.52 3.34 26.51
CA GLN A 33 -7.79 4.59 26.76
C GLN A 33 -8.20 5.71 25.78
N GLU A 34 -8.55 5.35 24.54
CA GLU A 34 -9.10 6.28 23.55
C GLU A 34 -10.62 6.52 23.69
N GLY A 35 -11.30 5.89 24.65
CA GLY A 35 -12.74 6.00 24.82
C GLY A 35 -13.55 5.40 23.67
N ARG A 36 -13.03 4.37 23.00
CA ARG A 36 -13.63 3.73 21.81
C ARG A 36 -13.89 2.25 22.05
N SER A 37 -14.85 1.68 21.33
CA SER A 37 -15.02 0.23 21.27
C SER A 37 -13.82 -0.43 20.56
N LEU A 38 -13.52 -1.67 20.93
CA LEU A 38 -12.45 -2.44 20.28
C LEU A 38 -12.66 -2.52 18.75
N ASN A 39 -13.90 -2.74 18.30
CA ASN A 39 -14.21 -2.78 16.85
C ASN A 39 -13.92 -1.44 16.17
N ASN A 40 -14.28 -0.31 16.78
CA ASN A 40 -13.99 1.00 16.21
C ASN A 40 -12.49 1.29 16.18
N TYR A 41 -11.77 0.86 17.21
CA TYR A 41 -10.31 0.98 17.28
C TYR A 41 -9.62 0.13 16.20
N LEU A 42 -10.04 -1.14 16.03
CA LEU A 42 -9.57 -2.00 14.95
C LEU A 42 -9.87 -1.41 13.57
N THR A 43 -11.08 -0.87 13.37
CA THR A 43 -11.46 -0.23 12.10
C THR A 43 -10.55 0.96 11.80
N LYS A 44 -10.26 1.81 12.80
CA LYS A 44 -9.29 2.91 12.65
C LYS A 44 -7.90 2.41 12.25
N LEU A 45 -7.37 1.39 12.94
CA LEU A 45 -6.05 0.84 12.61
C LEU A 45 -6.01 0.25 11.19
N LEU A 46 -7.07 -0.44 10.78
CA LEU A 46 -7.20 -0.97 9.42
C LEU A 46 -7.31 0.17 8.40
N GLU A 47 -8.09 1.21 8.67
CA GLU A 47 -8.17 2.38 7.81
C GLU A 47 -6.82 3.11 7.70
N GLU A 48 -6.09 3.27 8.80
CA GLU A 48 -4.76 3.88 8.81
C GLU A 48 -3.74 3.01 8.07
N GLY A 49 -3.85 1.68 8.17
CA GLY A 49 -3.00 0.73 7.46
C GLY A 49 -3.31 0.61 5.97
N VAL A 50 -4.58 0.82 5.57
CA VAL A 50 -5.03 0.76 4.17
C VAL A 50 -4.92 2.12 3.48
N ARG A 51 -4.90 3.22 4.22
CA ARG A 51 -4.68 4.55 3.64
C ARG A 51 -3.25 4.65 3.12
N PRO A 52 -3.06 4.89 1.82
CA PRO A 52 -1.73 5.08 1.27
C PRO A 52 -1.03 6.24 1.97
N LYS A 53 0.18 5.98 2.47
CA LYS A 53 0.90 6.84 3.41
C LYS A 53 1.44 8.12 2.76
N SER A 54 1.55 8.15 1.43
CA SER A 54 2.00 9.31 0.67
C SER A 54 1.31 9.45 -0.69
N PHE A 55 1.59 10.55 -1.41
CA PHE A 55 1.11 10.74 -2.78
C PHE A 55 1.66 9.66 -3.72
N GLU A 56 2.94 9.34 -3.57
CA GLU A 56 3.66 8.32 -4.33
C GLU A 56 3.04 6.94 -4.10
N ASP A 57 2.68 6.63 -2.86
CA ASP A 57 2.00 5.38 -2.49
C ASP A 57 0.64 5.25 -3.19
N ARG A 58 -0.13 6.36 -3.29
CA ARG A 58 -1.37 6.41 -4.08
C ARG A 58 -1.14 6.24 -5.57
N GLN A 59 -0.12 6.91 -6.09
CA GLN A 59 0.04 7.11 -7.52
C GLN A 59 0.78 5.97 -8.19
N PHE A 60 1.70 5.29 -7.48
CA PHE A 60 2.66 4.39 -8.12
C PHE A 60 2.58 2.95 -7.65
N VAL A 61 2.16 2.64 -6.42
CA VAL A 61 2.05 1.24 -5.98
C VAL A 61 1.07 0.47 -6.89
N GLY A 62 1.48 -0.72 -7.31
CA GLY A 62 0.78 -1.54 -8.29
C GLY A 62 1.04 -1.19 -9.76
N HIS A 63 1.74 -0.09 -10.06
CA HIS A 63 2.14 0.20 -11.43
C HIS A 63 3.22 -0.77 -11.91
N VAL A 64 3.13 -1.13 -13.18
CA VAL A 64 4.13 -1.95 -13.87
C VAL A 64 5.05 -1.04 -14.68
N ILE A 65 6.35 -1.24 -14.53
CA ILE A 65 7.40 -0.48 -15.19
C ILE A 65 8.24 -1.44 -16.04
N SER A 66 8.46 -1.09 -17.30
CA SER A 66 9.43 -1.79 -18.17
C SER A 66 10.87 -1.56 -17.67
N GLY A 67 11.71 -2.59 -17.74
CA GLY A 67 13.15 -2.53 -17.47
C GLY A 67 13.89 -1.44 -18.26
N ASP A 68 13.36 -0.99 -19.39
CA ASP A 68 13.92 0.11 -20.18
C ASP A 68 13.84 1.48 -19.48
N ASN A 69 12.94 1.64 -18.50
CA ASN A 69 12.80 2.89 -17.74
C ASN A 69 13.86 3.04 -16.64
N PHE A 70 14.76 2.06 -16.48
CA PHE A 70 15.83 2.11 -15.50
C PHE A 70 17.09 2.76 -16.08
N ASP A 71 17.53 3.79 -15.37
CA ASP A 71 18.85 4.40 -15.50
C ASP A 71 19.76 3.74 -14.45
N LEU A 72 20.52 2.73 -14.89
CA LEU A 72 21.38 1.93 -14.02
C LEU A 72 22.61 2.70 -13.55
N ASP A 73 23.08 3.66 -14.35
CA ASP A 73 24.26 4.48 -14.05
C ASP A 73 23.96 5.43 -12.88
N ASN A 74 22.76 6.01 -12.88
CA ASN A 74 22.31 6.93 -11.84
C ASN A 74 21.51 6.25 -10.71
N ARG A 75 21.22 4.94 -10.83
CA ARG A 75 20.34 4.16 -9.94
C ARG A 75 18.95 4.79 -9.80
N LEU A 76 18.37 5.18 -10.93
CA LEU A 76 17.06 5.78 -11.01
C LEU A 76 16.11 4.96 -11.88
N VAL A 77 14.81 5.08 -11.60
CA VAL A 77 13.74 4.56 -12.44
C VAL A 77 12.78 5.70 -12.79
N LYS A 78 12.37 5.76 -14.06
CA LYS A 78 11.40 6.75 -14.54
C LYS A 78 9.98 6.19 -14.44
N ILE A 79 9.10 6.90 -13.73
CA ILE A 79 7.66 6.61 -13.68
C ILE A 79 6.86 7.89 -13.85
N SER A 80 5.88 7.89 -14.75
CA SER A 80 5.04 9.05 -15.04
C SER A 80 5.83 10.35 -15.32
N GLY A 81 7.00 10.24 -15.95
CA GLY A 81 7.87 11.38 -16.26
C GLY A 81 8.81 11.86 -15.15
N ILE A 82 8.74 11.26 -13.96
CA ILE A 82 9.53 11.63 -12.78
C ILE A 82 10.53 10.51 -12.47
N TYR A 83 11.73 10.88 -12.01
CA TYR A 83 12.77 9.93 -11.63
C TYR A 83 12.80 9.69 -10.12
N TYR A 84 12.83 8.42 -9.73
CA TYR A 84 12.92 7.96 -8.34
C TYR A 84 14.13 7.06 -8.16
N ARG A 85 14.66 6.98 -6.93
CA ARG A 85 15.57 5.89 -6.57
C ARG A 85 14.80 4.59 -6.47
N TYR A 86 15.47 3.47 -6.71
CA TYR A 86 14.82 2.16 -6.64
C TYR A 86 15.60 1.13 -5.83
N LEU A 87 14.85 0.15 -5.30
CA LEU A 87 15.32 -1.11 -4.75
C LEU A 87 14.61 -2.24 -5.48
N ILE A 88 15.30 -3.35 -5.74
CA ILE A 88 14.68 -4.55 -6.31
C ILE A 88 14.51 -5.59 -5.20
N ASP A 89 13.27 -6.02 -5.00
CA ASP A 89 12.93 -7.07 -4.05
C ASP A 89 13.59 -8.39 -4.45
N ASN A 90 14.38 -8.96 -3.56
CA ASN A 90 15.13 -10.21 -3.73
C ASN A 90 16.10 -10.25 -4.93
N ALA A 91 16.55 -9.10 -5.45
CA ALA A 91 17.59 -9.06 -6.47
C ALA A 91 18.54 -7.87 -6.29
N SER A 92 19.77 -8.03 -6.75
CA SER A 92 20.80 -6.97 -6.69
C SER A 92 20.94 -6.19 -8.00
N VAL A 93 20.38 -6.71 -9.09
CA VAL A 93 20.56 -6.17 -10.45
C VAL A 93 19.23 -6.19 -11.18
N VAL A 94 18.99 -5.15 -11.97
CA VAL A 94 17.82 -5.03 -12.85
C VAL A 94 18.08 -5.75 -14.17
N ASN A 95 17.13 -6.56 -14.61
CA ASN A 95 17.07 -7.10 -15.96
C ASN A 95 16.22 -6.17 -16.84
N LYS A 96 16.84 -5.54 -17.85
CA LYS A 96 16.14 -4.60 -18.73
C LYS A 96 15.04 -5.24 -19.60
N GLU A 97 15.11 -6.55 -19.82
CA GLU A 97 14.11 -7.29 -20.61
C GLU A 97 12.87 -7.67 -19.78
N LYS A 98 12.89 -7.41 -18.47
CA LYS A 98 11.81 -7.75 -17.55
C LYS A 98 10.98 -6.54 -17.18
N SER A 99 9.77 -6.82 -16.70
CA SER A 99 8.87 -5.83 -16.14
C SER A 99 8.85 -5.94 -14.62
N TYR A 100 8.63 -4.81 -13.95
CA TYR A 100 8.69 -4.70 -12.51
C TYR A 100 7.43 -4.04 -11.97
N ALA A 101 6.83 -4.62 -10.94
CA ALA A 101 5.72 -3.99 -10.23
C ALA A 101 6.24 -3.18 -9.04
N VAL A 102 5.78 -1.95 -8.88
CA VAL A 102 6.03 -1.16 -7.66
C VAL A 102 5.23 -1.78 -6.52
N ILE A 103 5.92 -2.29 -5.50
CA ILE A 103 5.28 -2.93 -4.34
C ILE A 103 5.22 -2.03 -3.11
N GLU A 104 6.09 -1.01 -3.06
CA GLU A 104 6.12 -0.02 -1.97
C GLU A 104 6.69 1.30 -2.49
N ALA A 105 6.17 2.42 -1.99
CA ALA A 105 6.73 3.74 -2.19
C ALA A 105 6.98 4.43 -0.85
N ASN A 106 8.22 4.84 -0.59
CA ASN A 106 8.61 5.54 0.62
C ASN A 106 9.40 6.80 0.25
N GLY A 107 8.70 7.92 0.16
CA GLY A 107 9.28 9.19 -0.30
C GLY A 107 9.84 9.07 -1.72
N ASN A 108 11.14 9.32 -1.87
CA ASN A 108 11.83 9.29 -3.19
C ASN A 108 12.42 7.90 -3.54
N ILE A 109 12.02 6.83 -2.85
CA ILE A 109 12.48 5.46 -3.09
C ILE A 109 11.29 4.58 -3.40
N LEU A 110 11.37 3.83 -4.51
CA LEU A 110 10.41 2.81 -4.91
C LEU A 110 11.02 1.43 -4.72
N THR A 111 10.29 0.53 -4.05
CA THR A 111 10.65 -0.89 -4.02
C THR A 111 9.88 -1.59 -5.12
N LEU A 112 10.59 -2.30 -6.00
CA LEU A 112 10.00 -2.99 -7.13
C LEU A 112 10.28 -4.48 -7.10
N ARG A 113 9.31 -5.26 -7.58
CA ARG A 113 9.42 -6.71 -7.71
C ARG A 113 9.42 -7.10 -9.19
N GLU A 114 10.38 -7.92 -9.59
CA GLU A 114 10.40 -8.50 -10.92
C GLU A 114 9.15 -9.35 -11.16
N LEU A 115 8.51 -9.15 -12.30
CA LEU A 115 7.42 -10.00 -12.77
C LEU A 115 8.00 -11.14 -13.60
N LYS A 116 7.49 -12.36 -13.38
CA LYS A 116 7.96 -13.58 -14.04
C LYS A 116 7.78 -13.52 -15.55
#